data_AF-G0M5L0-F1
#
_entry.id   AF-G0M5L0-F1
#
_cell.length_a   1.000
_cell.length_b   1.000
_cell.length_c   1.000
_cell.angle_alpha   90.00
_cell.angle_beta   90.00
_cell.angle_gamma   90.00
#
_symmetry.space_group_name_H-M   'P 1'
#
loop_
_entity.id
_entity.type
_entity.pdbx_description
1 polymer ?
#
loop_
_entity_poly.entity_id
_entity_poly.type
_entity_poly.pdbx_seq_one_letter_code
_entity_poly.pdbx_strand_id
1 'polypeptide(L)'
;MNETKFCINCGKEIPANATFCSFCGADQKTAATTETQTDATTTAGKQPTPPEHTNMWTALKLGMKQTFTWSQRITRPQYWWLYLDLMLIALILTFTLGLKVYSFPAFAAHVNVLQAVLLLIYSALMSWISVMQFTAGARRLHDSNRSAHYLWFSLIPIVGPILIIVFMCQRSKPAGERFDRFASQPKPWTHKWWTWCLLVLFTLLYAGSVNMVAHDNAMDSALTTTSNSDSTSDSDDSYTDSDSYDDSDSDSTDTDSDTDSESDSSSDTDSITVGDDDIDISDQKTYNTSYSDSSWTGSTFKIDKVTVYKTDGAYTIGSGSDKRDFNGVVKVHMSIHAGRDISAYPTQAKLSTNDGQQVDADMDSDDFDGDLNSGTDTDGNLYFELSKLSSVKDITSIRLKWDASYDTDDYDDDNDFKTYDATLNLN
;
A
#
# COMPACT_ATOMS: atom_id res chain seq x y z
N MET A 1 -44.78 -6.71 -26.94
CA MET A 1 -43.79 -5.84 -26.27
C MET A 1 -43.31 -4.88 -27.33
N ASN A 2 -43.46 -3.56 -27.12
CA ASN A 2 -43.00 -2.59 -28.11
C ASN A 2 -41.47 -2.57 -28.05
N GLU A 3 -40.81 -2.90 -29.17
CA GLU A 3 -39.35 -2.79 -29.26
C GLU A 3 -38.92 -1.32 -29.10
N THR A 4 -37.93 -1.08 -28.25
CA THR A 4 -37.37 0.26 -27.98
C THR A 4 -35.88 0.30 -28.34
N LYS A 5 -35.38 1.49 -28.67
CA LYS A 5 -33.96 1.81 -28.90
C LYS A 5 -33.56 3.06 -28.13
N PHE A 6 -32.26 3.29 -27.94
CA PHE A 6 -31.78 4.52 -27.31
C PHE A 6 -31.37 5.55 -28.36
N CYS A 7 -31.70 6.82 -28.13
CA CYS A 7 -31.34 7.92 -29.00
C CYS A 7 -29.81 8.08 -29.12
N ILE A 8 -29.29 8.18 -30.35
CA ILE A 8 -27.84 8.32 -30.62
C ILE A 8 -27.22 9.62 -30.08
N ASN A 9 -28.03 10.65 -29.83
CA ASN A 9 -27.53 11.95 -29.37
C ASN A 9 -27.71 12.13 -27.85
N CYS A 10 -28.93 11.97 -27.34
CA CYS A 10 -29.25 12.24 -25.93
C CYS A 10 -29.37 10.99 -25.04
N GLY A 11 -29.29 9.78 -25.61
CA GLY A 11 -29.30 8.53 -24.85
C GLY A 11 -30.64 8.14 -24.20
N LYS A 12 -31.74 8.87 -24.48
CA LYS A 12 -33.08 8.51 -23.97
C LYS A 12 -33.71 7.37 -24.79
N GLU A 13 -34.52 6.56 -24.11
CA GLU A 13 -35.26 5.46 -24.73
C GLU A 13 -36.39 6.00 -25.62
N ILE A 14 -36.46 5.49 -26.85
CA ILE A 14 -37.41 5.86 -27.90
C ILE A 14 -37.92 4.60 -28.60
N PRO A 15 -39.06 4.62 -29.30
CA PRO A 15 -39.54 3.48 -30.08
C PRO A 15 -38.51 3.01 -31.12
N ALA A 16 -38.37 1.70 -31.35
CA ALA A 16 -37.37 1.14 -32.25
C ALA A 16 -37.49 1.68 -33.70
N ASN A 17 -38.71 1.93 -34.16
CA ASN A 17 -39.00 2.48 -35.49
C ASN A 17 -38.93 4.02 -35.57
N ALA A 18 -38.60 4.72 -34.48
CA ALA A 18 -38.54 6.19 -34.48
C ALA A 18 -37.37 6.68 -35.35
N THR A 19 -37.66 7.46 -36.38
CA THR A 19 -36.67 8.12 -37.25
C THR A 19 -36.12 9.42 -36.66
N PHE A 20 -36.77 9.95 -35.63
CA PHE A 20 -36.32 11.14 -34.90
C PHE A 20 -36.53 10.94 -33.40
N CYS A 21 -35.65 11.54 -32.58
CA CYS A 21 -35.78 11.50 -31.13
C CYS A 21 -36.78 12.56 -30.66
N SER A 22 -37.85 12.12 -29.99
CA SER A 22 -38.88 13.00 -29.40
C SER A 22 -38.36 13.93 -28.29
N PHE A 23 -37.19 13.63 -27.71
CA PHE A 23 -36.63 14.43 -26.60
C PHE A 23 -35.58 15.46 -27.04
N CYS A 24 -34.81 15.19 -28.09
CA CYS A 24 -33.70 16.06 -28.50
C CYS A 24 -33.69 16.41 -30.00
N GLY A 25 -34.68 15.95 -30.77
CA GLY A 25 -34.83 16.27 -32.19
C GLY A 25 -33.79 15.64 -33.13
N ALA A 26 -32.90 14.76 -32.64
CA ALA A 26 -31.86 14.16 -33.47
C ALA A 26 -32.42 13.05 -34.38
N ASP A 27 -32.00 13.01 -35.64
CA ASP A 27 -32.30 11.94 -36.60
C ASP A 27 -31.69 10.60 -36.14
N GLN A 28 -32.44 9.52 -36.31
CA GLN A 28 -32.13 8.16 -35.87
C GLN A 28 -32.14 7.23 -37.09
N LYS A 29 -31.11 7.34 -37.96
CA LYS A 29 -30.98 6.53 -39.20
C LYS A 29 -31.46 5.08 -39.01
N THR A 30 -32.43 4.67 -39.82
CA THR A 30 -33.04 3.34 -39.82
C THR A 30 -32.10 2.32 -40.45
N ALA A 31 -31.66 1.31 -39.69
CA ALA A 31 -31.06 0.11 -40.27
C ALA A 31 -32.20 -0.75 -40.86
N ALA A 32 -32.39 -0.68 -42.18
CA ALA A 32 -33.34 -1.52 -42.90
C ALA A 32 -32.69 -2.84 -43.34
N THR A 33 -33.45 -3.92 -43.20
CA THR A 33 -33.12 -5.32 -43.48
C THR A 33 -33.03 -5.61 -44.98
N THR A 34 -31.94 -6.30 -45.39
CA THR A 34 -31.67 -7.18 -46.55
C THR A 34 -32.46 -7.06 -47.87
N GLU A 35 -31.78 -6.81 -49.01
CA GLU A 35 -31.77 -7.64 -50.24
C GLU A 35 -30.83 -7.08 -51.35
N THR A 36 -30.40 -7.97 -52.26
CA THR A 36 -29.25 -7.94 -53.17
C THR A 36 -29.41 -7.08 -54.45
N GLN A 37 -28.41 -6.27 -54.84
CA GLN A 37 -27.71 -6.25 -56.15
C GLN A 37 -26.92 -4.95 -56.41
N THR A 38 -25.72 -5.16 -56.97
CA THR A 38 -24.81 -4.27 -57.74
C THR A 38 -25.28 -2.86 -58.11
N ASP A 39 -24.52 -1.83 -57.69
CA ASP A 39 -23.71 -1.01 -58.61
C ASP A 39 -22.80 -0.02 -57.88
N ALA A 40 -21.73 0.40 -58.56
CA ALA A 40 -20.59 1.14 -58.03
C ALA A 40 -20.87 2.60 -57.65
N THR A 41 -20.03 3.08 -56.73
CA THR A 41 -19.70 4.50 -56.46
C THR A 41 -20.76 5.30 -55.70
N THR A 42 -20.54 5.51 -54.40
CA THR A 42 -20.43 6.84 -53.75
C THR A 42 -20.12 6.67 -52.26
N THR A 43 -19.07 7.37 -51.84
CA THR A 43 -18.57 7.67 -50.50
C THR A 43 -19.61 7.57 -49.36
N ALA A 44 -19.55 6.50 -48.57
CA ALA A 44 -20.32 6.34 -47.33
C ALA A 44 -19.41 5.89 -46.18
N GLY A 45 -19.65 6.45 -44.99
CA GLY A 45 -18.76 6.44 -43.83
C GLY A 45 -18.13 5.09 -43.50
N LYS A 46 -16.81 5.07 -43.40
CA LYS A 46 -16.01 3.93 -42.93
C LYS A 46 -16.59 3.39 -41.63
N GLN A 47 -17.24 2.22 -41.72
CA GLN A 47 -17.01 1.18 -40.71
C GLN A 47 -15.49 1.06 -40.50
N PRO A 48 -14.98 0.88 -39.26
CA PRO A 48 -13.63 0.37 -39.12
C PRO A 48 -13.58 -0.95 -39.89
N THR A 49 -12.78 -0.96 -40.95
CA THR A 49 -12.53 -2.09 -41.85
C THR A 49 -12.28 -3.37 -41.06
N PRO A 50 -12.85 -4.54 -41.46
CA PRO A 50 -12.42 -5.85 -40.97
C PRO A 50 -10.90 -6.01 -41.17
N PRO A 51 -10.20 -6.68 -40.24
CA PRO A 51 -8.96 -6.19 -39.69
C PRO A 51 -7.78 -6.32 -40.64
N GLU A 52 -6.99 -5.24 -40.77
CA GLU A 52 -5.53 -5.37 -40.77
C GLU A 52 -5.18 -6.32 -39.61
N HIS A 53 -4.59 -7.48 -39.92
CA HIS A 53 -4.38 -8.60 -38.99
C HIS A 53 -4.07 -8.09 -37.56
N THR A 54 -5.03 -8.22 -36.65
CA THR A 54 -4.87 -7.65 -35.30
C THR A 54 -3.77 -8.42 -34.59
N ASN A 55 -2.72 -7.69 -34.22
CA ASN A 55 -1.55 -8.17 -33.52
C ASN A 55 -1.15 -7.14 -32.46
N MET A 56 -0.18 -7.51 -31.62
CA MET A 56 0.42 -6.66 -30.59
C MET A 56 0.69 -5.23 -31.10
N TRP A 57 1.46 -5.12 -32.18
CA TRP A 57 1.88 -3.80 -32.68
C TRP A 57 0.73 -2.91 -33.16
N THR A 58 -0.26 -3.47 -33.86
CA THR A 58 -1.43 -2.71 -34.34
C THR A 58 -2.32 -2.29 -33.18
N ALA A 59 -2.48 -3.13 -32.16
CA ALA A 59 -3.23 -2.82 -30.95
C ALA A 59 -2.55 -1.72 -30.12
N LEU A 60 -1.24 -1.80 -29.88
CA LEU A 60 -0.47 -0.77 -29.19
C LEU A 60 -0.53 0.58 -29.92
N LYS A 61 -0.32 0.60 -31.24
CA LYS A 61 -0.47 1.81 -32.08
C LYS A 61 -1.85 2.43 -31.96
N LEU A 62 -2.89 1.59 -32.00
CA LEU A 62 -4.26 2.04 -31.84
C LEU A 62 -4.46 2.69 -30.47
N GLY A 63 -3.96 2.03 -29.42
CA GLY A 63 -3.98 2.55 -28.05
C GLY A 63 -3.33 3.93 -27.96
N MET A 64 -2.08 4.08 -28.40
CA MET A 64 -1.34 5.35 -28.35
C MET A 64 -2.04 6.48 -29.12
N LYS A 65 -2.62 6.16 -30.28
CA LYS A 65 -3.37 7.14 -31.09
C LYS A 65 -4.67 7.57 -30.39
N GLN A 66 -5.26 6.71 -29.57
CA GLN A 66 -6.58 6.87 -29.00
C GLN A 66 -6.60 6.94 -27.46
N THR A 67 -5.47 7.26 -26.82
CA THR A 67 -5.32 7.33 -25.34
C THR A 67 -6.43 8.12 -24.65
N PHE A 68 -6.83 9.27 -25.19
CA PHE A 68 -7.90 10.12 -24.65
C PHE A 68 -9.19 10.11 -25.50
N THR A 69 -9.42 9.04 -26.26
CA THR A 69 -10.62 8.92 -27.11
C THR A 69 -11.69 8.08 -26.42
N TRP A 70 -12.85 8.69 -26.20
CA TRP A 70 -13.98 8.08 -25.49
C TRP A 70 -15.11 7.59 -26.40
N SER A 71 -15.30 8.27 -27.54
CA SER A 71 -16.48 8.16 -28.38
C SER A 71 -16.31 7.20 -29.56
N GLN A 72 -15.60 6.10 -29.32
CA GLN A 72 -15.31 5.06 -30.33
C GLN A 72 -15.38 3.69 -29.66
N ARG A 73 -15.55 2.64 -30.45
CA ARG A 73 -15.45 1.25 -29.98
C ARG A 73 -14.06 0.67 -30.20
N ILE A 74 -13.71 -0.34 -29.39
CA ILE A 74 -12.56 -1.22 -29.61
C ILE A 74 -13.06 -2.66 -29.63
N THR A 75 -12.66 -3.42 -30.64
CA THR A 75 -13.10 -4.82 -30.77
C THR A 75 -12.45 -5.68 -29.71
N ARG A 76 -13.05 -6.84 -29.41
CA ARG A 76 -12.51 -7.82 -28.45
C ARG A 76 -11.03 -8.17 -28.69
N PRO A 77 -10.58 -8.61 -29.89
CA PRO A 77 -9.18 -8.97 -30.10
C PRO A 77 -8.24 -7.77 -29.92
N GLN A 78 -8.62 -6.58 -30.40
CA GLN A 78 -7.80 -5.37 -30.23
C GLN A 78 -7.64 -5.00 -28.76
N TYR A 79 -8.68 -5.14 -27.95
CA TYR A 79 -8.63 -4.88 -26.51
C TYR A 79 -7.68 -5.84 -25.80
N TRP A 80 -7.80 -7.15 -26.04
CA TRP A 80 -6.98 -8.14 -25.34
C TRP A 80 -5.52 -8.13 -25.78
N TRP A 81 -5.23 -7.85 -27.06
CA TRP A 81 -3.85 -7.60 -27.51
C TRP A 81 -3.27 -6.35 -26.85
N LEU A 82 -4.00 -5.23 -26.84
CA LEU A 82 -3.55 -4.01 -26.18
C LEU A 82 -3.33 -4.23 -24.68
N TYR A 83 -4.24 -4.94 -24.00
CA TYR A 83 -4.09 -5.29 -22.59
C TYR A 83 -2.81 -6.07 -22.34
N LEU A 84 -2.53 -7.08 -23.18
CA LEU A 84 -1.31 -7.88 -23.09
C LEU A 84 -0.06 -7.02 -23.33
N ASP A 85 -0.07 -6.16 -24.35
CA ASP A 85 1.05 -5.26 -24.64
C ASP A 85 1.36 -4.35 -23.45
N LEU A 86 0.32 -3.72 -22.89
CA LEU A 86 0.45 -2.81 -21.75
C LEU A 86 0.90 -3.56 -20.49
N MET A 87 0.40 -4.78 -20.27
CA MET A 87 0.82 -5.62 -19.15
C MET A 87 2.30 -6.00 -19.24
N LEU A 88 2.78 -6.42 -20.42
CA LEU A 88 4.18 -6.75 -20.63
C LEU A 88 5.10 -5.53 -20.48
N ILE A 89 4.71 -4.38 -21.04
CA ILE A 89 5.47 -3.13 -20.89
C ILE A 89 5.51 -2.71 -19.42
N ALA A 90 4.38 -2.76 -18.71
CA ALA A 90 4.31 -2.44 -17.28
C ALA A 90 5.18 -3.38 -16.44
N LEU A 91 5.20 -4.68 -16.76
CA LEU A 91 6.05 -5.67 -16.10
C LEU A 91 7.53 -5.34 -16.32
N ILE A 92 7.96 -5.09 -17.56
CA ILE A 92 9.34 -4.70 -17.89
C ILE A 92 9.72 -3.41 -17.16
N LEU A 93 8.88 -2.38 -17.19
CA LEU A 93 9.13 -1.12 -16.48
C LEU A 93 9.23 -1.32 -14.97
N THR A 94 8.42 -2.20 -14.40
CA THR A 94 8.44 -2.50 -12.96
C THR A 94 9.73 -3.21 -12.56
N PHE A 95 10.19 -4.21 -13.32
CA PHE A 95 11.45 -4.89 -13.04
C PHE A 95 12.69 -4.01 -13.29
N THR A 96 12.67 -3.16 -14.32
CA THR A 96 13.84 -2.35 -14.70
C THR A 96 13.96 -1.05 -13.91
N LEU A 97 12.86 -0.32 -13.73
CA LEU A 97 12.82 0.97 -13.03
C LEU A 97 12.08 0.86 -11.70
N GLY A 98 10.93 0.17 -11.68
CA GLY A 98 10.04 0.10 -10.52
C GLY A 98 10.76 -0.38 -9.26
N LEU A 99 11.55 -1.46 -9.32
CA LEU A 99 12.31 -1.95 -8.17
C LEU A 99 13.19 -0.83 -7.56
N LYS A 100 13.89 -0.06 -8.39
CA LYS A 100 14.72 1.06 -7.91
C LYS A 100 13.89 2.20 -7.34
N VAL A 101 12.73 2.49 -7.94
CA VAL A 101 11.84 3.56 -7.51
C VAL A 101 11.13 3.21 -6.19
N TYR A 102 10.76 1.94 -5.98
CA TYR A 102 10.11 1.47 -4.76
C TYR A 102 11.08 1.15 -3.61
N SER A 103 12.36 0.90 -3.86
CA SER A 103 13.34 0.63 -2.79
C SER A 103 13.99 1.89 -2.20
N PHE A 104 13.95 3.02 -2.92
CA PHE A 104 14.63 4.24 -2.49
C PHE A 104 13.70 5.45 -2.62
N PRO A 105 13.26 6.08 -1.52
CA PRO A 105 12.43 7.28 -1.59
C PRO A 105 13.21 8.45 -2.21
N ALA A 106 12.56 9.19 -3.09
CA ALA A 106 13.14 10.38 -3.71
C ALA A 106 13.14 11.59 -2.76
N PHE A 107 12.13 11.65 -1.88
CA PHE A 107 11.93 12.70 -0.89
C PHE A 107 11.93 12.06 0.51
N ALA A 108 13.10 12.07 1.15
CA ALA A 108 13.31 11.70 2.55
C ALA A 108 13.90 12.93 3.29
N ALA A 109 14.80 12.75 4.25
CA ALA A 109 15.50 13.86 4.92
C ALA A 109 16.20 14.83 3.94
N HIS A 110 16.71 14.30 2.82
CA HIS A 110 17.34 15.07 1.75
C HIS A 110 16.74 14.68 0.39
N VAL A 111 16.66 15.64 -0.53
CA VAL A 111 16.14 15.37 -1.88
C VAL A 111 17.21 14.72 -2.75
N ASN A 112 16.99 13.47 -3.15
CA ASN A 112 17.85 12.82 -4.15
C ASN A 112 17.35 13.17 -5.54
N VAL A 113 18.02 14.13 -6.19
CA VAL A 113 17.59 14.67 -7.50
C VAL A 113 17.54 13.59 -8.59
N LEU A 114 18.50 12.67 -8.62
CA LEU A 114 18.51 11.59 -9.61
C LEU A 114 17.31 10.66 -9.40
N GLN A 115 17.04 10.29 -8.14
CA GLN A 115 15.91 9.44 -7.78
C GLN A 115 14.56 10.13 -8.05
N ALA A 116 14.46 11.42 -7.78
CA ALA A 116 13.27 12.22 -8.10
C ALA A 116 12.99 12.25 -9.61
N VAL A 117 14.02 12.39 -10.44
CA VAL A 117 13.87 12.31 -11.91
C VAL A 117 13.41 10.92 -12.35
N LEU A 118 14.00 9.86 -11.80
CA LEU A 118 13.60 8.48 -12.10
C LEU A 118 12.15 8.19 -11.68
N LEU A 119 11.75 8.63 -10.49
CA LEU A 119 10.38 8.55 -9.99
C LEU A 119 9.40 9.23 -10.94
N LEU A 120 9.70 10.45 -11.39
CA LEU A 120 8.82 11.18 -12.31
C LEU A 120 8.72 10.50 -13.68
N ILE A 121 9.83 9.97 -14.21
CA ILE A 121 9.82 9.23 -15.49
C ILE A 121 8.98 7.96 -15.37
N TYR A 122 9.21 7.15 -14.33
CA TYR A 122 8.45 5.93 -14.07
C TYR A 122 6.95 6.24 -13.91
N SER A 123 6.62 7.23 -13.09
CA SER A 123 5.24 7.64 -12.81
C SER A 123 4.53 8.16 -14.06
N ALA A 124 5.22 8.89 -14.93
CA ALA A 124 4.66 9.38 -16.18
C ALA A 124 4.32 8.24 -17.14
N LEU A 125 5.22 7.25 -17.27
CA LEU A 125 4.99 6.06 -18.11
C LEU A 125 3.84 5.21 -17.57
N MET A 126 3.80 4.96 -16.26
CA MET A 126 2.74 4.17 -15.62
C MET A 126 1.37 4.87 -15.67
N SER A 127 1.34 6.19 -15.46
CA SER A 127 0.12 7.00 -15.60
C SER A 127 -0.42 6.95 -17.02
N TRP A 128 0.47 7.08 -18.01
CA TRP A 128 0.08 6.98 -19.42
C TRP A 128 -0.52 5.61 -19.77
N ILE A 129 0.14 4.52 -19.36
CA ILE A 129 -0.36 3.15 -19.54
C ILE A 129 -1.72 2.98 -18.89
N SER A 130 -1.90 3.49 -17.67
CA SER A 130 -3.15 3.40 -16.92
C SER A 130 -4.29 4.14 -17.62
N VAL A 131 -4.05 5.36 -18.13
CA VAL A 131 -5.03 6.12 -18.91
C VAL A 131 -5.40 5.37 -20.19
N MET A 132 -4.42 4.82 -20.91
CA MET A 132 -4.67 4.02 -22.12
C MET A 132 -5.56 2.81 -21.81
N GLN A 133 -5.26 2.08 -20.74
CA GLN A 133 -6.01 0.90 -20.34
C GLN A 133 -7.44 1.26 -19.92
N PHE A 134 -7.61 2.35 -19.16
CA PHE A 134 -8.91 2.82 -18.71
C PHE A 134 -9.80 3.24 -19.87
N THR A 135 -9.28 4.02 -20.82
CA THR A 135 -10.07 4.43 -22.00
C THR A 135 -10.33 3.28 -22.95
N ALA A 136 -9.41 2.31 -23.09
CA ALA A 136 -9.67 1.08 -23.82
C ALA A 136 -10.80 0.26 -23.19
N GLY A 137 -10.83 0.15 -21.86
CA GLY A 137 -11.91 -0.51 -21.11
C GLY A 137 -13.28 0.14 -21.34
N ALA A 138 -13.35 1.47 -21.28
CA ALA A 138 -14.57 2.22 -21.57
C ALA A 138 -15.07 1.97 -23.01
N ARG A 139 -14.18 2.04 -24.00
CA ARG A 139 -14.51 1.77 -25.41
C ARG A 139 -14.92 0.31 -25.64
N ARG A 140 -14.39 -0.61 -24.84
CA ARG A 140 -14.73 -2.03 -24.91
C ARG A 140 -16.12 -2.31 -24.33
N LEU A 141 -16.48 -1.62 -23.25
CA LEU A 141 -17.86 -1.64 -22.73
C LEU A 141 -18.84 -1.08 -23.74
N HIS A 142 -18.50 0.03 -24.41
CA HIS A 142 -19.30 0.59 -25.49
C HIS A 142 -19.53 -0.43 -26.62
N ASP A 143 -18.51 -1.20 -27.00
CA ASP A 143 -18.62 -2.26 -28.00
C ASP A 143 -19.60 -3.38 -27.61
N SER A 144 -19.78 -3.63 -26.31
CA SER A 144 -20.77 -4.55 -25.76
C SER A 144 -22.13 -3.90 -25.43
N ASN A 145 -22.36 -2.67 -25.91
CA ASN A 145 -23.55 -1.86 -25.66
C ASN A 145 -23.77 -1.44 -24.19
N ARG A 146 -22.70 -1.28 -23.41
CA ARG A 146 -22.74 -0.80 -22.02
C ARG A 146 -22.09 0.56 -21.91
N SER A 147 -22.54 1.38 -20.96
CA SER A 147 -21.87 2.66 -20.67
C SER A 147 -20.56 2.45 -19.91
N ALA A 148 -19.64 3.41 -19.99
CA ALA A 148 -18.38 3.38 -19.22
C ALA A 148 -18.58 3.35 -17.69
N HIS A 149 -19.75 3.74 -17.18
CA HIS A 149 -20.08 3.71 -15.75
C HIS A 149 -19.99 2.31 -15.14
N TYR A 150 -20.08 1.26 -15.96
CA TYR A 150 -19.88 -0.10 -15.45
C TYR A 150 -18.48 -0.29 -14.84
N LEU A 151 -17.47 0.49 -15.26
CA LEU A 151 -16.12 0.47 -14.64
C LEU A 151 -16.12 0.80 -13.15
N TRP A 152 -17.15 1.49 -12.63
CA TRP A 152 -17.27 1.73 -11.19
C TRP A 152 -17.39 0.44 -10.37
N PHE A 153 -17.85 -0.66 -10.98
CA PHE A 153 -17.85 -1.95 -10.31
C PHE A 153 -16.44 -2.42 -9.93
N SER A 154 -15.37 -1.95 -10.58
CA SER A 154 -14.00 -2.24 -10.17
C SER A 154 -13.67 -1.75 -8.74
N LEU A 155 -14.46 -0.83 -8.17
CA LEU A 155 -14.30 -0.38 -6.78
C LEU A 155 -14.81 -1.42 -5.76
N ILE A 156 -15.57 -2.42 -6.19
CA ILE A 156 -16.02 -3.53 -5.34
C ILE A 156 -14.91 -4.58 -5.34
N PRO A 157 -14.27 -4.88 -4.20
CA PRO A 157 -13.20 -5.86 -4.13
C PRO A 157 -13.64 -7.23 -4.65
N ILE A 158 -12.71 -7.94 -5.32
CA ILE A 158 -12.86 -9.31 -5.83
C ILE A 158 -13.98 -9.46 -6.89
N VAL A 159 -15.24 -9.33 -6.51
CA VAL A 159 -16.42 -9.51 -7.38
C VAL A 159 -16.45 -8.47 -8.50
N GLY A 160 -16.09 -7.23 -8.20
CA GLY A 160 -16.05 -6.13 -9.16
C GLY A 160 -15.16 -6.40 -10.37
N PRO A 161 -13.85 -6.62 -10.18
CA PRO A 161 -12.93 -7.00 -11.24
C PRO A 161 -13.39 -8.22 -12.05
N ILE A 162 -13.92 -9.25 -11.40
CA ILE A 162 -14.44 -10.45 -12.10
C ILE A 162 -15.59 -10.07 -13.05
N LEU A 163 -16.57 -9.28 -12.59
CA LEU A 163 -17.68 -8.81 -13.42
C LEU A 163 -17.20 -8.00 -14.62
N ILE A 164 -16.22 -7.12 -14.43
CA ILE A 164 -15.62 -6.33 -15.51
C ILE A 164 -14.96 -7.24 -16.54
N ILE A 165 -14.13 -8.19 -16.12
CA ILE A 165 -13.47 -9.14 -17.02
C ILE A 165 -14.52 -9.90 -17.84
N VAL A 166 -15.60 -10.37 -17.20
CA VAL A 166 -16.72 -11.02 -17.90
C VAL A 166 -17.29 -10.08 -18.97
N PHE A 167 -17.56 -8.81 -18.66
CA PHE A 167 -18.04 -7.84 -19.65
C PHE A 167 -17.04 -7.61 -20.80
N MET A 168 -15.74 -7.55 -20.51
CA MET A 168 -14.68 -7.40 -21.53
C MET A 168 -14.52 -8.64 -22.43
N CYS A 169 -14.97 -9.81 -21.99
CA CYS A 169 -14.96 -11.06 -22.78
C CYS A 169 -16.17 -11.25 -23.70
N GLN A 170 -17.27 -10.53 -23.47
CA GLN A 170 -18.53 -10.73 -24.22
C GLN A 170 -18.43 -10.34 -25.69
N ARG A 171 -19.30 -10.88 -26.56
CA ARG A 171 -19.29 -10.52 -27.98
C ARG A 171 -19.72 -9.06 -28.20
N SER A 172 -19.20 -8.46 -29.27
CA SER A 172 -19.61 -7.13 -29.74
C SER A 172 -21.11 -7.13 -30.08
N LYS A 173 -21.81 -6.04 -29.76
CA LYS A 173 -23.24 -5.88 -30.05
C LYS A 173 -23.44 -4.76 -31.07
N PRO A 174 -24.26 -4.94 -32.13
CA PRO A 174 -24.53 -3.89 -33.10
C PRO A 174 -25.03 -2.58 -32.47
N ALA A 175 -25.86 -2.69 -31.44
CA ALA A 175 -26.39 -1.57 -30.68
C ALA A 175 -25.31 -0.66 -30.04
N GLY A 176 -24.08 -1.15 -29.88
CA GLY A 176 -22.95 -0.35 -29.39
C GLY A 176 -22.56 0.83 -30.30
N GLU A 177 -22.98 0.83 -31.57
CA GLU A 177 -22.73 1.92 -32.53
C GLU A 177 -23.22 3.28 -32.01
N ARG A 178 -24.21 3.32 -31.11
CA ARG A 178 -24.70 4.57 -30.50
C ARG A 178 -23.60 5.36 -29.75
N PHE A 179 -22.51 4.71 -29.35
CA PHE A 179 -21.40 5.35 -28.64
C PHE A 179 -20.34 5.92 -29.60
N ASP A 180 -20.41 5.61 -30.89
CA ASP A 180 -19.53 6.16 -31.90
C ASP A 180 -19.99 7.59 -32.22
N ARG A 181 -19.21 8.60 -31.82
CA ARG A 181 -19.42 9.97 -32.31
C ARG A 181 -18.50 10.22 -33.48
N PHE A 182 -19.10 10.35 -34.67
CA PHE A 182 -18.40 10.80 -35.87
C PHE A 182 -18.14 12.32 -35.77
N ALA A 183 -17.17 12.73 -34.95
CA ALA A 183 -16.61 14.05 -35.12
C ALA A 183 -15.88 14.06 -36.48
N SER A 184 -16.11 15.09 -37.29
CA SER A 184 -15.31 15.35 -38.49
C SER A 184 -13.84 15.49 -38.10
N GLN A 185 -13.08 14.41 -38.24
CA GLN A 185 -11.64 14.30 -37.94
C GLN A 185 -11.27 14.83 -36.53
N PRO A 186 -11.43 14.04 -35.45
CA PRO A 186 -10.97 14.48 -34.14
C PRO A 186 -9.46 14.77 -34.20
N LYS A 187 -9.05 16.01 -33.88
CA LYS A 187 -7.63 16.37 -33.73
C LYS A 187 -6.96 15.37 -32.79
N PRO A 188 -5.70 14.96 -33.06
CA PRO A 188 -4.98 14.04 -32.18
C PRO A 188 -5.00 14.60 -30.77
N TRP A 189 -5.13 13.72 -29.79
CA TRP A 189 -5.22 14.14 -28.40
C TRP A 189 -3.96 14.94 -27.98
N THR A 190 -2.79 14.65 -28.58
CA THR A 190 -1.53 15.39 -28.36
C THR A 190 -1.60 16.89 -28.63
N HIS A 191 -2.55 17.36 -29.45
CA HIS A 191 -2.75 18.79 -29.73
C HIS A 191 -3.72 19.48 -28.77
N LYS A 192 -4.28 18.75 -27.80
CA LYS A 192 -5.18 19.30 -26.78
C LYS A 192 -4.37 19.57 -25.51
N TRP A 193 -4.19 20.83 -25.13
CA TRP A 193 -3.39 21.18 -23.95
C TRP A 193 -3.90 20.51 -22.66
N TRP A 194 -5.22 20.39 -22.49
CA TRP A 194 -5.81 19.83 -21.27
C TRP A 194 -5.48 18.35 -21.05
N THR A 195 -5.22 17.57 -22.11
CA THR A 195 -4.83 16.16 -21.94
C THR A 195 -3.43 16.05 -21.34
N TRP A 196 -2.53 16.97 -21.66
CA TRP A 196 -1.22 17.05 -21.02
C TRP A 196 -1.33 17.48 -19.56
N CYS A 197 -2.20 18.44 -19.23
CA CYS A 197 -2.47 18.81 -17.84
C CYS A 197 -2.99 17.63 -17.01
N LEU A 198 -3.89 16.80 -17.56
CA LEU A 198 -4.35 15.60 -16.88
C LEU A 198 -3.25 14.56 -16.70
N LEU A 199 -2.39 14.34 -17.71
CA LEU A 199 -1.27 13.43 -17.57
C LEU A 199 -0.28 13.89 -16.50
N VAL A 200 0.04 15.18 -16.45
CA VAL A 200 0.91 15.74 -15.40
C VAL A 200 0.27 15.57 -14.03
N LEU A 201 -1.03 15.85 -13.90
CA LEU A 201 -1.76 15.64 -12.64
C LEU A 201 -1.68 14.17 -12.18
N PHE A 202 -2.02 13.22 -13.06
CA PHE A 202 -1.94 11.80 -12.73
C PHE A 202 -0.51 11.35 -12.42
N THR A 203 0.47 11.90 -13.14
CA THR A 203 1.89 11.63 -12.88
C THR A 203 2.30 12.07 -11.48
N LEU A 204 1.91 13.27 -11.05
CA LEU A 204 2.24 13.76 -9.71
C LEU A 204 1.53 12.97 -8.62
N LEU A 205 0.26 12.61 -8.82
CA LEU A 205 -0.47 11.76 -7.88
C LEU A 205 0.18 10.38 -7.75
N TYR A 206 0.53 9.76 -8.88
CA TYR A 206 1.19 8.46 -8.91
C TYR A 206 2.60 8.53 -8.28
N ALA A 207 3.37 9.59 -8.59
CA ALA A 207 4.68 9.80 -8.01
C ALA A 207 4.62 9.98 -6.49
N GLY A 208 3.62 10.72 -5.99
CA GLY A 208 3.38 10.87 -4.56
C GLY A 208 3.07 9.52 -3.90
N SER A 209 2.16 8.73 -4.48
CA SER A 209 1.83 7.41 -3.93
C SER A 209 3.02 6.45 -3.95
N VAL A 210 3.83 6.45 -5.01
CA VAL A 210 5.00 5.58 -5.11
C VAL A 210 6.09 6.02 -4.14
N ASN A 211 6.32 7.32 -3.99
CA ASN A 211 7.29 7.82 -3.01
C ASN A 211 6.88 7.50 -1.57
N MET A 212 5.58 7.51 -1.27
CA MET A 212 5.06 7.09 0.02
C MET A 212 5.37 5.61 0.27
N VAL A 213 5.02 4.71 -0.67
CA VAL A 213 5.37 3.29 -0.55
C VAL A 213 6.87 3.07 -0.47
N ALA A 214 7.67 3.84 -1.22
CA ALA A 214 9.12 3.73 -1.17
C ALA A 214 9.71 4.21 0.15
N HIS A 215 9.06 5.19 0.78
CA HIS A 215 9.42 5.63 2.12
C HIS A 215 9.14 4.51 3.12
N ASP A 216 7.95 3.91 3.08
CA ASP A 216 7.56 2.80 3.95
C ASP A 216 8.53 1.61 3.80
N ASN A 217 8.81 1.18 2.56
CA ASN A 217 9.77 0.11 2.29
C ASN A 217 11.20 0.41 2.77
N ALA A 218 11.61 1.69 2.76
CA ALA A 218 12.94 2.09 3.21
C ALA A 218 13.03 2.08 4.73
N MET A 219 11.96 2.43 5.44
CA MET A 219 11.88 2.26 6.90
C MET A 219 11.93 0.76 7.25
N ASP A 220 11.14 -0.08 6.58
CA ASP A 220 11.16 -1.55 6.77
C ASP A 220 12.57 -2.14 6.53
N SER A 221 13.28 -1.64 5.52
CA SER A 221 14.63 -2.10 5.19
C SER A 221 15.71 -1.59 6.15
N ALA A 222 15.56 -0.39 6.70
CA ALA A 222 16.43 0.14 7.74
C ALA A 222 16.31 -0.72 9.01
N LEU A 223 15.08 -1.00 9.43
CA LEU A 223 14.75 -1.88 10.54
C LEU A 223 15.36 -3.28 10.37
N THR A 224 15.25 -3.87 9.17
CA THR A 224 15.81 -5.21 8.86
C THR A 224 17.35 -5.24 8.82
N THR A 225 18.01 -4.14 8.44
CA THR A 225 19.48 -4.07 8.34
C THR A 225 20.13 -3.99 9.73
N THR A 226 19.50 -3.27 10.65
CA THR A 226 19.93 -3.19 12.06
C THR A 226 19.90 -4.57 12.73
N SER A 227 18.91 -5.41 12.42
CA SER A 227 18.80 -6.80 12.94
C SER A 227 19.91 -7.75 12.47
N ASN A 228 20.49 -7.53 11.28
CA ASN A 228 21.56 -8.38 10.73
C ASN A 228 22.97 -7.96 11.16
N SER A 229 23.16 -6.76 11.70
CA SER A 229 24.43 -6.34 12.31
C SER A 229 24.65 -6.90 13.72
N ASP A 230 23.59 -7.39 14.38
CA ASP A 230 23.68 -8.02 15.71
C ASP A 230 23.84 -9.56 15.65
N SER A 231 23.94 -10.13 14.46
CA SER A 231 24.07 -11.58 14.25
C SER A 231 25.31 -11.97 13.44
N THR A 232 26.50 -11.60 13.93
CA THR A 232 27.73 -12.36 13.63
C THR A 232 28.58 -12.53 14.87
N SER A 233 28.24 -13.55 15.68
CA SER A 233 29.19 -14.31 16.49
C SER A 233 29.15 -15.78 16.06
N ASP A 234 30.20 -16.17 15.34
CA ASP A 234 30.83 -17.50 15.19
C ASP A 234 30.01 -18.79 14.91
N SER A 235 30.38 -19.42 13.78
CA SER A 235 30.84 -20.82 13.63
C SER A 235 30.16 -21.60 12.49
N ASP A 236 30.83 -21.74 11.34
CA ASP A 236 31.40 -23.03 10.87
C ASP A 236 31.93 -22.96 9.42
N ASP A 237 33.23 -23.23 9.30
CA ASP A 237 33.90 -24.17 8.39
C ASP A 237 33.53 -24.21 6.89
N SER A 238 34.44 -23.68 6.05
CA SER A 238 35.02 -24.49 4.96
C SER A 238 36.29 -23.88 4.35
N TYR A 239 37.27 -24.76 4.17
CA TYR A 239 38.57 -24.57 3.53
C TYR A 239 38.52 -23.87 2.17
N THR A 240 39.42 -22.90 1.94
CA THR A 240 40.40 -22.96 0.85
C THR A 240 41.57 -21.99 1.03
N ASP A 241 42.77 -22.55 0.89
CA ASP A 241 44.09 -21.94 0.65
C ASP A 241 44.09 -20.63 -0.14
N SER A 242 44.89 -19.64 0.30
CA SER A 242 46.21 -19.35 -0.33
C SER A 242 46.84 -18.05 0.20
N ASP A 243 48.00 -18.22 0.84
CA ASP A 243 49.27 -17.47 0.76
C ASP A 243 49.41 -15.96 1.07
N SER A 244 50.27 -15.74 2.10
CA SER A 244 51.34 -14.72 2.23
C SER A 244 50.93 -13.25 2.47
N TYR A 245 51.50 -12.48 3.39
CA TYR A 245 52.87 -12.44 3.92
C TYR A 245 52.92 -12.04 5.41
N ASP A 246 53.98 -12.54 6.04
CA ASP A 246 54.62 -12.15 7.31
C ASP A 246 54.99 -10.64 7.33
N ASP A 247 54.82 -9.95 8.46
CA ASP A 247 55.93 -9.61 9.38
C ASP A 247 55.58 -8.48 10.38
N SER A 248 56.07 -8.68 11.61
CA SER A 248 56.54 -7.68 12.58
C SER A 248 55.57 -6.86 13.47
N ASP A 249 55.57 -7.32 14.74
CA ASP A 249 56.01 -6.57 15.94
C ASP A 249 55.04 -5.79 16.85
N SER A 250 54.96 -6.35 18.07
CA SER A 250 55.30 -5.71 19.35
C SER A 250 54.26 -4.84 20.06
N ASP A 251 53.56 -5.51 20.98
CA ASP A 251 53.61 -5.30 22.44
C ASP A 251 53.32 -3.89 23.00
N SER A 252 52.25 -3.79 23.79
CA SER A 252 52.14 -2.97 25.00
C SER A 252 50.88 -3.36 25.75
N THR A 253 51.07 -4.10 26.83
CA THR A 253 50.14 -4.27 27.95
C THR A 253 49.72 -2.92 28.52
N ASP A 254 48.47 -2.80 28.97
CA ASP A 254 48.21 -2.31 30.33
C ASP A 254 46.86 -2.82 30.84
N THR A 255 46.95 -3.42 32.01
CA THR A 255 45.85 -3.84 32.87
C THR A 255 45.58 -2.65 33.77
N ASP A 256 44.34 -2.21 33.91
CA ASP A 256 43.87 -1.63 35.17
C ASP A 256 42.36 -1.82 35.30
N SER A 257 42.03 -2.64 36.29
CA SER A 257 40.76 -2.67 36.97
C SER A 257 40.70 -1.47 37.91
N ASP A 258 39.66 -0.63 37.81
CA ASP A 258 39.20 0.14 38.96
C ASP A 258 37.68 0.30 38.92
N THR A 259 37.09 -0.11 40.04
CA THR A 259 35.76 0.25 40.50
C THR A 259 35.88 1.65 41.08
N ASP A 260 35.03 2.61 40.71
CA ASP A 260 34.60 3.62 41.67
C ASP A 260 33.32 4.35 41.23
N SER A 261 32.55 4.65 42.25
CA SER A 261 31.32 5.44 42.23
C SER A 261 31.67 6.91 42.02
N GLU A 262 30.95 7.63 41.16
CA GLU A 262 30.91 9.10 41.24
C GLU A 262 29.51 9.61 40.88
N SER A 263 28.93 10.32 41.83
CA SER A 263 27.87 11.30 41.63
C SER A 263 28.54 12.65 41.39
N ASP A 264 28.29 13.29 40.24
CA ASP A 264 27.98 14.73 40.15
C ASP A 264 27.98 15.21 38.68
N SER A 265 26.81 15.69 38.25
CA SER A 265 26.63 16.96 37.53
C SER A 265 27.59 17.29 36.37
N SER A 266 27.33 16.71 35.20
CA SER A 266 27.43 17.38 33.90
C SER A 266 26.13 17.16 33.14
N SER A 267 25.67 18.18 32.41
CA SER A 267 24.39 18.21 31.70
C SER A 267 24.43 17.33 30.44
N ASP A 268 24.52 16.02 30.64
CA ASP A 268 24.35 15.02 29.61
C ASP A 268 22.85 14.76 29.52
N THR A 269 22.23 15.23 28.42
CA THR A 269 20.82 15.00 28.17
C THR A 269 20.60 13.49 28.10
N ASP A 270 19.90 12.92 29.07
CA ASP A 270 19.48 11.53 28.99
C ASP A 270 18.59 11.41 27.74
N SER A 271 18.82 10.42 26.88
CA SER A 271 17.98 10.12 25.72
C SER A 271 17.43 8.70 25.83
N ILE A 272 16.28 8.47 25.22
CA ILE A 272 15.74 7.13 24.98
C ILE A 272 15.65 6.91 23.48
N THR A 273 16.09 5.74 23.04
CA THR A 273 15.89 5.30 21.66
C THR A 273 14.53 4.61 21.59
N VAL A 274 13.63 5.16 20.78
CA VAL A 274 12.35 4.53 20.41
C VAL A 274 12.40 4.36 18.90
N GLY A 275 12.50 3.12 18.45
CA GLY A 275 12.76 2.81 17.04
C GLY A 275 14.13 3.32 16.59
N ASP A 276 14.14 4.16 15.56
CA ASP A 276 15.34 4.82 15.01
C ASP A 276 15.54 6.26 15.55
N ASP A 277 14.62 6.77 16.37
CA ASP A 277 14.63 8.13 16.89
C ASP A 277 15.20 8.19 18.31
N ASP A 278 16.24 9.02 18.51
CA ASP A 278 16.72 9.40 19.83
C ASP A 278 15.85 10.55 20.38
N ILE A 279 15.08 10.25 21.42
CA ILE A 279 14.21 11.19 22.10
C ILE A 279 14.93 11.67 23.37
N ASP A 280 15.26 12.95 23.40
CA ASP A 280 15.79 13.58 24.61
C ASP A 280 14.72 13.54 25.71
N ILE A 281 15.12 13.13 26.92
CA ILE A 281 14.24 13.04 28.09
C ILE A 281 14.63 14.07 29.16
N SER A 282 13.61 14.64 29.78
CA SER A 282 13.74 15.59 30.88
C SER A 282 13.56 14.96 32.26
N ASP A 283 12.90 13.80 32.33
CA ASP A 283 12.68 13.04 33.56
C ASP A 283 12.30 11.58 33.24
N GLN A 284 12.61 10.65 34.14
CA GLN A 284 12.22 9.24 34.01
C GLN A 284 11.91 8.61 35.37
N LYS A 285 10.98 7.65 35.38
CA LYS A 285 10.72 6.82 36.56
C LYS A 285 10.40 5.39 36.18
N THR A 286 11.19 4.46 36.72
CA THR A 286 11.02 3.02 36.53
C THR A 286 10.31 2.40 37.73
N TYR A 287 9.37 1.52 37.44
CA TYR A 287 8.58 0.74 38.39
C TYR A 287 8.81 -0.75 38.10
N ASN A 288 9.23 -1.50 39.13
CA ASN A 288 9.24 -2.95 39.04
C ASN A 288 7.85 -3.48 39.37
N THR A 289 7.35 -4.40 38.57
CA THR A 289 6.03 -5.00 38.70
C THR A 289 6.17 -6.51 38.84
N SER A 290 5.13 -7.17 39.34
CA SER A 290 5.11 -8.62 39.56
C SER A 290 3.91 -9.28 38.90
N TYR A 291 3.41 -8.68 37.82
CA TYR A 291 2.26 -9.21 37.10
C TYR A 291 2.64 -10.50 36.38
N SER A 292 1.80 -11.52 36.53
CA SER A 292 1.94 -12.81 35.88
C SER A 292 0.56 -13.42 35.69
N ASP A 293 0.21 -13.82 34.48
CA ASP A 293 -1.00 -14.57 34.16
C ASP A 293 -0.64 -15.86 33.40
N SER A 294 -0.84 -17.00 34.07
CA SER A 294 -0.64 -18.36 33.53
C SER A 294 -1.96 -19.12 33.35
N SER A 295 -3.10 -18.43 33.33
CA SER A 295 -4.43 -19.05 33.40
C SER A 295 -4.94 -19.65 32.08
N TRP A 296 -4.25 -19.41 30.96
CA TRP A 296 -4.73 -19.80 29.64
C TRP A 296 -3.75 -20.72 28.94
N THR A 297 -4.26 -21.90 28.55
CA THR A 297 -3.60 -22.88 27.70
C THR A 297 -2.16 -23.30 28.05
N GLY A 298 -1.77 -23.17 29.33
CA GLY A 298 -0.42 -23.48 29.80
C GLY A 298 0.62 -22.39 29.49
N SER A 299 0.23 -21.32 28.80
CA SER A 299 1.08 -20.18 28.47
C SER A 299 1.07 -19.14 29.59
N THR A 300 2.18 -18.43 29.77
CA THR A 300 2.35 -17.42 30.82
C THR A 300 2.77 -16.09 30.24
N PHE A 301 2.08 -15.02 30.62
CA PHE A 301 2.44 -13.63 30.29
C PHE A 301 2.85 -12.90 31.57
N LYS A 302 4.01 -12.24 31.56
CA LYS A 302 4.50 -11.45 32.70
C LYS A 302 4.83 -10.05 32.28
N ILE A 303 4.55 -9.11 33.17
CA ILE A 303 5.03 -7.73 33.07
C ILE A 303 5.84 -7.51 34.35
N ASP A 304 7.13 -7.28 34.20
CA ASP A 304 8.08 -7.15 35.29
C ASP A 304 8.61 -5.72 35.43
N LYS A 305 8.53 -4.90 34.38
CA LYS A 305 9.04 -3.53 34.41
C LYS A 305 8.17 -2.57 33.61
N VAL A 306 7.94 -1.39 34.18
CA VAL A 306 7.30 -0.26 33.51
C VAL A 306 8.14 0.98 33.74
N THR A 307 8.55 1.68 32.69
CA THR A 307 9.26 2.96 32.79
C THR A 307 8.45 4.06 32.15
N VAL A 308 8.26 5.16 32.87
CA VAL A 308 7.58 6.36 32.37
C VAL A 308 8.63 7.42 32.12
N TYR A 309 8.68 7.93 30.90
CA TYR A 309 9.59 8.96 30.44
C TYR A 309 8.82 10.24 30.15
N LYS A 310 9.40 11.37 30.53
CA LYS A 310 8.97 12.69 30.08
C LYS A 310 10.02 13.22 29.12
N THR A 311 9.58 13.63 27.93
CA THR A 311 10.48 14.12 26.88
C THR A 311 10.95 15.55 27.17
N ASP A 312 12.07 15.98 26.57
CA ASP A 312 12.54 17.36 26.60
C ASP A 312 11.84 18.19 25.50
N GLY A 313 10.61 18.60 25.80
CA GLY A 313 9.74 19.29 24.85
C GLY A 313 8.70 18.37 24.22
N ALA A 314 8.02 18.85 23.19
CA ALA A 314 7.01 18.09 22.48
C ALA A 314 7.59 17.54 21.17
N TYR A 315 7.37 16.26 20.92
CA TYR A 315 7.77 15.55 19.71
C TYR A 315 6.52 15.26 18.88
N THR A 316 6.67 15.18 17.56
CA THR A 316 5.56 14.90 16.65
C THR A 316 5.83 13.58 15.94
N ILE A 317 4.92 12.62 16.12
CA ILE A 317 4.94 11.33 15.41
C ILE A 317 3.84 11.30 14.34
N GLY A 318 4.07 10.49 13.30
CA GLY A 318 3.11 10.29 12.21
C GLY A 318 3.22 11.31 11.07
N SER A 319 2.43 11.07 10.01
CA SER A 319 2.45 11.85 8.78
C SER A 319 1.04 12.26 8.33
N GLY A 320 0.94 13.37 7.60
CA GLY A 320 -0.33 13.83 7.04
C GLY A 320 -1.39 14.19 8.11
N SER A 321 -2.57 13.56 8.02
CA SER A 321 -3.70 13.77 8.95
C SER A 321 -3.51 13.10 10.30
N ASP A 322 -2.55 12.17 10.40
CA ASP A 322 -2.38 11.30 11.57
C ASP A 322 -1.22 11.79 12.44
N LYS A 323 -0.73 13.01 12.18
CA LYS A 323 0.27 13.69 13.01
C LYS A 323 -0.26 13.91 14.42
N ARG A 324 0.49 13.45 15.41
CA ARG A 324 0.17 13.63 16.82
C ARG A 324 1.41 14.11 17.55
N ASP A 325 1.20 15.11 18.40
CA ASP A 325 2.25 15.55 19.32
C ASP A 325 2.18 14.71 20.59
N PHE A 326 3.33 14.35 21.12
CA PHE A 326 3.47 13.66 22.39
C PHE A 326 4.57 14.31 23.23
N ASN A 327 4.48 14.15 24.55
CA ASN A 327 5.52 14.61 25.46
C ASN A 327 5.77 13.65 26.64
N GLY A 328 5.31 12.42 26.52
CA GLY A 328 5.63 11.34 27.45
C GLY A 328 5.64 10.00 26.72
N VAL A 329 6.40 9.05 27.24
CA VAL A 329 6.49 7.69 26.72
C VAL A 329 6.36 6.72 27.88
N VAL A 330 5.55 5.67 27.74
CA VAL A 330 5.51 4.54 28.68
C VAL A 330 6.14 3.34 28.00
N LYS A 331 7.20 2.80 28.59
CA LYS A 331 7.83 1.55 28.19
C LYS A 331 7.38 0.43 29.11
N VAL A 332 6.85 -0.65 28.56
CA VAL A 332 6.41 -1.84 29.31
C VAL A 332 7.22 -3.03 28.85
N HIS A 333 8.04 -3.59 29.74
CA HIS A 333 8.74 -4.84 29.47
C HIS A 333 7.82 -6.02 29.77
N MET A 334 7.64 -6.90 28.79
CA MET A 334 6.79 -8.08 28.88
C MET A 334 7.59 -9.32 28.49
N SER A 335 7.29 -10.44 29.15
CA SER A 335 7.77 -11.76 28.73
C SER A 335 6.62 -12.75 28.55
N ILE A 336 6.78 -13.65 27.59
CA ILE A 336 5.82 -14.67 27.20
C ILE A 336 6.52 -16.03 27.27
N HIS A 337 5.91 -16.98 27.96
CA HIS A 337 6.22 -18.40 27.86
C HIS A 337 5.08 -19.11 27.15
N ALA A 338 5.35 -19.70 25.98
CA ALA A 338 4.36 -20.44 25.21
C ALA A 338 4.26 -21.89 25.72
N GLY A 339 3.16 -22.25 26.39
CA GLY A 339 2.94 -23.62 26.87
C GLY A 339 2.53 -24.60 25.76
N ARG A 340 2.17 -24.07 24.59
CA ARG A 340 1.83 -24.74 23.34
C ARG A 340 2.06 -23.78 22.17
N ASP A 341 1.81 -24.24 20.95
CA ASP A 341 1.75 -23.35 19.77
C ASP A 341 0.60 -22.35 19.94
N ILE A 342 0.92 -21.06 19.96
CA ILE A 342 -0.01 -19.93 20.11
C ILE A 342 0.36 -18.80 19.16
N SER A 343 -0.59 -17.91 18.88
CA SER A 343 -0.34 -16.58 18.33
C SER A 343 -0.69 -15.56 19.41
N ALA A 344 0.21 -14.65 19.75
CA ALA A 344 -0.04 -13.61 20.75
C ALA A 344 0.33 -12.23 20.19
N TYR A 345 -0.43 -11.19 20.52
CA TYR A 345 -0.20 -9.84 19.96
C TYR A 345 -0.08 -8.69 20.99
N PRO A 346 0.78 -8.78 22.03
CA PRO A 346 1.13 -7.61 22.86
C PRO A 346 1.59 -6.35 22.12
N THR A 347 2.25 -6.44 20.97
CA THR A 347 2.66 -5.29 20.13
C THR A 347 1.46 -4.59 19.47
N GLN A 348 0.27 -5.19 19.55
CA GLN A 348 -1.01 -4.56 19.18
C GLN A 348 -1.83 -4.15 20.41
N ALA A 349 -1.20 -4.10 21.58
CA ALA A 349 -1.89 -3.82 22.83
C ALA A 349 -2.40 -2.39 22.92
N LYS A 350 -3.44 -2.22 23.73
CA LYS A 350 -4.01 -0.92 24.11
C LYS A 350 -3.69 -0.60 25.55
N LEU A 351 -3.02 0.53 25.77
CA LEU A 351 -2.73 1.06 27.10
C LEU A 351 -3.73 2.14 27.48
N SER A 352 -4.16 2.14 28.74
CA SER A 352 -4.96 3.22 29.34
C SER A 352 -4.34 3.65 30.67
N THR A 353 -4.19 4.95 30.88
CA THR A 353 -3.58 5.55 32.07
C THR A 353 -4.64 6.04 33.07
N ASN A 354 -4.25 6.30 34.32
CA ASN A 354 -5.13 6.87 35.35
C ASN A 354 -5.66 8.28 35.01
N ASP A 355 -5.00 9.01 34.13
CA ASP A 355 -5.42 10.35 33.70
C ASP A 355 -6.33 10.33 32.45
N GLY A 356 -6.76 9.13 32.04
CA GLY A 356 -7.76 8.90 31.01
C GLY A 356 -7.24 8.93 29.58
N GLN A 357 -5.92 8.87 29.38
CA GLN A 357 -5.34 8.68 28.04
C GLN A 357 -5.50 7.21 27.63
N GLN A 358 -5.73 7.00 26.34
CA GLN A 358 -5.78 5.68 25.74
C GLN A 358 -4.99 5.72 24.45
N VAL A 359 -4.00 4.84 24.35
CA VAL A 359 -3.01 4.81 23.28
C VAL A 359 -2.77 3.37 22.89
N ASP A 360 -2.51 3.15 21.61
CA ASP A 360 -2.11 1.85 21.10
C ASP A 360 -0.58 1.73 21.21
N ALA A 361 -0.06 0.51 21.26
CA ALA A 361 1.38 0.27 21.24
C ALA A 361 1.99 0.85 19.96
N ASP A 362 3.16 1.45 20.09
CA ASP A 362 3.89 2.02 18.98
C ASP A 362 4.48 0.92 18.09
N MET A 363 4.59 1.22 16.79
CA MET A 363 5.15 0.31 15.80
C MET A 363 6.63 0.00 16.06
N ASP A 364 7.32 0.87 16.82
CA ASP A 364 8.71 0.71 17.22
C ASP A 364 8.89 -0.14 18.50
N SER A 365 7.84 -0.83 18.96
CA SER A 365 7.93 -1.87 19.99
C SER A 365 8.74 -3.08 19.52
N ASP A 366 9.42 -3.75 20.44
CA ASP A 366 10.27 -4.90 20.14
C ASP A 366 9.45 -6.03 19.46
N ASP A 367 10.08 -6.77 18.55
CA ASP A 367 9.49 -7.93 17.87
C ASP A 367 9.67 -9.20 18.71
N PHE A 368 8.77 -9.42 19.67
CA PHE A 368 8.81 -10.57 20.59
C PHE A 368 7.51 -11.39 20.61
N ASP A 369 6.54 -11.05 19.77
CA ASP A 369 5.22 -11.69 19.72
C ASP A 369 4.92 -12.30 18.34
N GLY A 370 3.65 -12.53 18.03
CA GLY A 370 3.22 -13.31 16.87
C GLY A 370 3.12 -14.80 17.14
N ASP A 371 3.53 -15.63 16.19
CA ASP A 371 3.42 -17.09 16.25
C ASP A 371 4.56 -17.68 17.08
N LEU A 372 4.21 -18.27 18.23
CA LEU A 372 5.14 -18.83 19.20
C LEU A 372 4.93 -20.33 19.30
N ASN A 373 5.97 -21.10 19.00
CA ASN A 373 5.97 -22.55 19.17
C ASN A 373 5.97 -22.93 20.65
N SER A 374 5.40 -24.09 20.97
CA SER A 374 5.41 -24.70 22.29
C SER A 374 6.82 -24.75 22.91
N GLY A 375 6.92 -24.28 24.15
CA GLY A 375 8.14 -24.25 24.95
C GLY A 375 9.04 -23.03 24.70
N THR A 376 8.65 -22.09 23.84
CA THR A 376 9.41 -20.87 23.57
C THR A 376 9.22 -19.84 24.68
N ASP A 377 10.31 -19.18 25.07
CA ASP A 377 10.31 -17.97 25.90
C ASP A 377 10.73 -16.78 25.04
N THR A 378 9.94 -15.70 25.04
CA THR A 378 10.26 -14.42 24.40
C THR A 378 10.05 -13.27 25.37
N ASP A 379 10.76 -12.18 25.19
CA ASP A 379 10.58 -10.94 25.95
C ASP A 379 10.93 -9.72 25.11
N GLY A 380 10.35 -8.59 25.47
CA GLY A 380 10.55 -7.34 24.76
C GLY A 380 9.84 -6.16 25.40
N ASN A 381 10.15 -4.98 24.87
CA ASN A 381 9.63 -3.69 25.31
C ASN A 381 8.51 -3.22 24.38
N LEU A 382 7.40 -2.82 24.98
CA LEU A 382 6.30 -2.13 24.34
C LEU A 382 6.39 -0.63 24.63
N TYR A 383 6.32 0.21 23.61
CA TYR A 383 6.33 1.67 23.76
C TYR A 383 4.93 2.25 23.53
N PHE A 384 4.59 3.30 24.27
CA PHE A 384 3.31 3.98 24.21
C PHE A 384 3.48 5.49 24.37
N GLU A 385 3.11 6.28 23.36
CA GLU A 385 3.28 7.74 23.35
C GLU A 385 2.09 8.43 24.01
N LEU A 386 2.36 9.17 25.08
CA LEU A 386 1.36 9.98 25.78
C LEU A 386 1.32 11.40 25.23
N SER A 387 0.14 11.82 24.78
CA SER A 387 -0.13 13.18 24.28
C SER A 387 0.16 14.28 25.32
N LYS A 388 0.06 13.94 26.61
CA LYS A 388 0.31 14.86 27.72
C LYS A 388 0.95 14.11 28.89
N LEU A 389 2.02 14.66 29.43
CA LEU A 389 2.65 14.23 30.67
C LEU A 389 3.27 15.44 31.36
N SER A 390 2.79 15.76 32.57
CA SER A 390 3.32 16.89 33.36
C SER A 390 4.48 16.46 34.25
N SER A 391 4.34 15.33 34.93
CA SER A 391 5.39 14.64 35.68
C SER A 391 5.28 13.13 35.49
N VAL A 392 6.42 12.43 35.47
CA VAL A 392 6.48 10.95 35.47
C VAL A 392 5.80 10.32 36.69
N LYS A 393 5.53 11.10 37.75
CA LYS A 393 4.82 10.68 38.96
C LYS A 393 3.29 10.76 38.84
N ASP A 394 2.78 11.42 37.80
CA ASP A 394 1.33 11.57 37.59
C ASP A 394 0.68 10.27 37.10
N ILE A 395 1.48 9.39 36.49
CA ILE A 395 1.07 8.07 36.04
C ILE A 395 1.23 7.09 37.20
N THR A 396 0.12 6.79 37.87
CA THR A 396 0.05 5.94 39.06
C THR A 396 -0.61 4.59 38.80
N SER A 397 -1.28 4.44 37.66
CA SER A 397 -1.74 3.13 37.20
C SER A 397 -1.85 3.08 35.68
N ILE A 398 -1.54 1.93 35.11
CA ILE A 398 -1.78 1.62 33.70
C ILE A 398 -2.64 0.36 33.57
N ARG A 399 -3.44 0.30 32.52
CA ARG A 399 -4.23 -0.87 32.14
C ARG A 399 -3.86 -1.25 30.71
N LEU A 400 -3.44 -2.50 30.51
CA LEU A 400 -3.00 -3.03 29.23
C LEU A 400 -3.95 -4.14 28.76
N LYS A 401 -4.35 -4.10 27.49
CA LYS A 401 -5.18 -5.13 26.85
C LYS A 401 -4.52 -5.64 25.59
N TRP A 402 -4.45 -6.95 25.42
CA TRP A 402 -3.93 -7.62 24.22
C TRP A 402 -4.65 -8.94 24.01
N ASP A 403 -4.52 -9.50 22.81
CA ASP A 403 -5.18 -10.73 22.40
C ASP A 403 -4.17 -11.84 22.16
N ALA A 404 -4.59 -13.08 22.38
CA ALA A 404 -3.87 -14.29 22.02
C ALA A 404 -4.85 -15.38 21.57
N SER A 405 -4.40 -16.26 20.69
CA SER A 405 -5.18 -17.37 20.14
C SER A 405 -4.32 -18.60 19.86
N TYR A 406 -4.94 -19.73 19.58
CA TYR A 406 -4.28 -20.90 19.02
C TYR A 406 -5.16 -21.55 17.96
N ASP A 407 -4.55 -22.22 16.99
CA ASP A 407 -5.29 -22.97 15.98
C ASP A 407 -5.84 -24.29 16.54
N THR A 408 -7.09 -24.59 16.19
CA THR A 408 -7.77 -25.84 16.52
C THR A 408 -8.77 -26.21 15.43
N ASP A 409 -8.88 -27.52 15.15
CA ASP A 409 -9.89 -28.06 14.24
C ASP A 409 -11.23 -28.33 14.96
N ASP A 410 -11.28 -28.14 16.28
CA ASP A 410 -12.48 -28.29 17.09
C ASP A 410 -13.32 -27.02 17.05
N TYR A 411 -14.38 -27.05 16.24
CA TYR A 411 -15.31 -25.93 16.08
C TYR A 411 -16.08 -25.57 17.37
N ASP A 412 -16.05 -26.42 18.39
CA ASP A 412 -16.71 -26.19 19.69
C ASP A 412 -15.71 -25.69 20.78
N ASP A 413 -14.44 -25.45 20.43
CA ASP A 413 -13.43 -24.96 21.38
C ASP A 413 -13.51 -23.43 21.58
N ASP A 414 -14.39 -23.00 22.48
CA ASP A 414 -14.54 -21.59 22.86
C ASP A 414 -13.31 -21.00 23.62
N ASN A 415 -12.27 -21.80 23.88
CA ASN A 415 -11.06 -21.38 24.58
C ASN A 415 -9.88 -21.11 23.63
N ASP A 416 -10.08 -21.23 22.32
CA ASP A 416 -9.11 -20.95 21.25
C ASP A 416 -8.65 -19.50 21.17
N PHE A 417 -9.36 -18.58 21.83
CA PHE A 417 -9.07 -17.15 21.87
C PHE A 417 -9.18 -16.59 23.30
N LYS A 418 -8.26 -15.68 23.67
CA LYS A 418 -8.31 -14.94 24.93
C LYS A 418 -7.84 -13.50 24.77
N THR A 419 -8.67 -12.57 25.27
CA THR A 419 -8.26 -11.19 25.55
C THR A 419 -7.76 -11.09 26.98
N TYR A 420 -6.52 -10.61 27.13
CA TYR A 420 -5.94 -10.26 28.42
C TYR A 420 -6.28 -8.83 28.81
N ASP A 421 -6.38 -8.58 30.12
CA ASP A 421 -6.76 -7.28 30.68
C ASP A 421 -6.01 -7.05 32.00
N ALA A 422 -4.77 -6.59 31.89
CA ALA A 422 -3.87 -6.38 33.01
C ALA A 422 -4.02 -4.96 33.57
N THR A 423 -4.17 -4.81 34.88
CA THR A 423 -4.11 -3.50 35.55
C THR A 423 -2.94 -3.48 36.53
N LEU A 424 -2.03 -2.53 36.33
CA LEU A 424 -0.79 -2.35 37.10
C LEU A 424 -0.87 -1.05 37.90
N ASN A 425 -0.65 -1.14 39.21
CA ASN A 425 -0.49 0.03 40.06
C ASN A 425 1.01 0.38 40.15
N LEU A 426 1.35 1.61 39.80
CA LEU A 426 2.71 2.14 39.72
C LEU A 426 2.97 3.02 40.95
N ASN A 427 3.33 2.38 42.07
CA ASN A 427 3.59 3.04 43.35
C ASN A 427 5.08 3.21 43.61
#